data_AF-A0A9E1KRY8-F1
#
_entry.id   AF-A0A9E1KRY8-F1
#
_cell.length_a   1.000
_cell.length_b   1.000
_cell.length_c   1.000
_cell.angle_alpha   90.00
_cell.angle_beta   90.00
_cell.angle_gamma   90.00
#
_symmetry.space_group_name_H-M   'P 1'
#
loop_
_entity.id
_entity.type
_entity.pdbx_description
1 polymer ?
#
loop_
_entity_poly.entity_id
_entity_poly.type
_entity_poly.pdbx_seq_one_letter_code
_entity_poly.pdbx_strand_id
1 'polypeptide(L)'
;MLSIHNSRFDIVYLIIDEAQRYPNLFQEIRGVIDGDRNRKNRFILTGSSSLELIKNVSETLAGQVDIIELGTFKTNEYFGLELPGFYHIFKQKITEETKEVLKQHKTSTTSKISLTFYYIQEYLHFSKNDLFYF
;
A
#
# COMPACT_ATOMS: atom_id res chain seq x y z
N MET A 1 0.35 -13.39 -45.76
CA MET A 1 1.05 -14.55 -45.18
C MET A 1 2.20 -14.02 -44.33
N LEU A 2 1.99 -13.88 -43.03
CA LEU A 2 3.05 -13.96 -42.01
C LEU A 2 2.39 -14.47 -40.72
N SER A 3 3.05 -15.47 -40.16
CA SER A 3 2.52 -16.55 -39.33
C SER A 3 1.90 -16.09 -38.02
N ILE A 4 0.71 -16.63 -37.71
CA ILE A 4 0.27 -16.86 -36.35
C ILE A 4 1.23 -17.91 -35.75
N HIS A 5 1.84 -17.61 -34.62
CA HIS A 5 2.49 -18.61 -33.77
C HIS A 5 1.70 -18.64 -32.46
N ASN A 6 0.96 -19.73 -32.30
CA ASN A 6 0.07 -19.98 -31.17
C ASN A 6 0.91 -20.46 -29.97
N SER A 7 0.65 -19.94 -28.76
CA SER A 7 0.69 -20.64 -27.46
C SER A 7 1.18 -19.78 -26.28
N ARG A 8 0.26 -19.02 -25.67
CA ARG A 8 0.09 -18.83 -24.21
C ARG A 8 -1.10 -17.89 -24.02
N PHE A 9 -2.09 -18.30 -23.24
CA PHE A 9 -3.27 -17.50 -22.97
C PHE A 9 -2.86 -16.13 -22.43
N ASP A 10 -3.09 -15.06 -23.18
CA ASP A 10 -2.90 -13.69 -22.74
C ASP A 10 -3.89 -13.40 -21.61
N ILE A 11 -3.41 -13.48 -20.37
CA ILE A 11 -4.19 -13.04 -19.21
C ILE A 11 -4.26 -11.52 -19.29
N VAL A 12 -5.32 -11.02 -19.93
CA VAL A 12 -5.64 -9.60 -19.92
C VAL A 12 -6.31 -9.26 -18.59
N TYR A 13 -5.63 -8.45 -17.78
CA TYR A 13 -6.19 -7.84 -16.58
C TYR A 13 -6.82 -6.50 -16.95
N LEU A 14 -8.06 -6.26 -16.52
CA LEU A 14 -8.68 -4.95 -16.62
C LEU A 14 -8.44 -4.18 -15.32
N ILE A 15 -7.67 -3.10 -15.42
CA ILE A 15 -7.42 -2.19 -14.30
C ILE A 15 -8.35 -1.00 -14.44
N ILE A 16 -9.10 -0.70 -13.40
CA ILE A 16 -10.03 0.42 -13.37
C ILE A 16 -9.61 1.36 -12.26
N ASP A 17 -9.17 2.56 -12.67
CA ASP A 17 -8.68 3.57 -11.75
C ASP A 17 -9.83 4.40 -11.19
N GLU A 18 -9.76 4.74 -9.90
CA GLU A 18 -10.77 5.53 -9.18
C GLU A 18 -12.20 4.99 -9.32
N ALA A 19 -12.36 3.67 -9.17
CA ALA A 19 -13.61 2.96 -9.42
C ALA A 19 -14.79 3.46 -8.57
N GLN A 20 -14.53 4.13 -7.44
CA GLN A 20 -15.57 4.77 -6.63
C GLN A 20 -16.33 5.87 -7.38
N ARG A 21 -15.75 6.46 -8.43
CA ARG A 21 -16.43 7.46 -9.27
C ARG A 21 -17.61 6.86 -10.04
N TYR A 22 -17.68 5.54 -10.16
CA TYR A 22 -18.72 4.83 -10.90
C TYR A 22 -19.30 3.67 -10.08
N PRO A 23 -20.10 3.93 -9.03
CA PRO A 23 -20.62 2.87 -8.15
C PRO A 23 -21.41 1.76 -8.87
N ASN A 24 -22.10 2.08 -9.96
CA ASN A 24 -22.85 1.08 -10.74
C ASN A 24 -21.95 0.04 -11.41
N LEU A 25 -20.65 0.33 -11.58
CA LEU A 25 -19.66 -0.58 -12.16
C LEU A 25 -19.56 -1.90 -11.38
N PHE A 26 -19.73 -1.87 -10.06
CA PHE A 26 -19.56 -3.09 -9.25
C PHE A 26 -20.61 -4.15 -9.59
N GLN A 27 -21.83 -3.74 -9.95
CA GLN A 27 -22.89 -4.66 -10.37
C GLN A 27 -22.58 -5.29 -11.74
N GLU A 28 -22.04 -4.50 -12.67
CA GLU A 28 -21.60 -4.99 -13.98
C GLU A 28 -20.46 -6.01 -13.81
N ILE A 29 -19.45 -5.68 -13.00
CA ILE A 29 -18.34 -6.60 -12.69
C ILE A 29 -18.85 -7.91 -12.09
N ARG A 30 -19.81 -7.84 -11.15
CA ARG A 30 -20.44 -9.02 -10.57
C ARG A 30 -21.08 -9.89 -11.63
N GLY A 31 -21.87 -9.29 -12.54
CA GLY A 31 -22.49 -10.02 -13.64
C GLY A 31 -21.46 -10.76 -14.51
N VAL A 32 -20.33 -10.11 -14.82
CA VAL A 32 -19.26 -10.75 -15.59
C VAL A 32 -18.57 -11.86 -14.78
N ILE A 33 -18.39 -11.72 -13.47
CA ILE A 33 -17.81 -12.78 -12.60
C ILE A 33 -18.76 -13.98 -12.51
N ASP A 34 -20.05 -13.73 -12.29
CA ASP A 34 -21.06 -14.77 -12.20
C ASP A 34 -21.22 -15.55 -13.52
N GLY A 35 -21.02 -14.91 -14.67
CA GLY A 35 -21.05 -15.54 -15.99
C GLY A 35 -19.87 -16.49 -16.29
N ASP A 36 -18.73 -16.35 -15.60
CA ASP A 36 -17.56 -17.24 -15.75
C ASP A 36 -16.75 -17.28 -14.44
N ARG A 37 -17.22 -18.11 -13.50
CA ARG A 37 -16.64 -18.25 -12.16
C ARG A 37 -15.30 -18.99 -12.12
N ASN A 38 -14.96 -19.72 -13.18
CA ASN A 38 -13.69 -20.46 -13.25
C ASN A 38 -12.52 -19.54 -13.55
N ARG A 39 -12.77 -18.41 -14.22
CA ARG A 39 -11.74 -17.44 -14.60
C ARG A 39 -11.59 -16.35 -13.53
N LYS A 40 -10.64 -16.56 -12.62
CA LYS A 40 -10.33 -15.67 -11.50
C LYS A 40 -9.35 -14.55 -11.88
N ASN A 41 -9.19 -13.58 -10.98
CA ASN A 41 -8.16 -12.53 -11.03
C ASN A 41 -8.19 -11.71 -12.32
N ARG A 42 -9.37 -11.25 -12.76
CA ARG A 42 -9.52 -10.54 -14.04
C ARG A 42 -9.57 -9.01 -13.89
N PHE A 43 -9.83 -8.52 -12.68
CA PHE A 43 -10.08 -7.10 -12.42
C PHE A 43 -9.19 -6.62 -11.28
N ILE A 44 -8.65 -5.42 -11.44
CA ILE A 44 -8.00 -4.67 -10.37
C ILE A 44 -8.72 -3.33 -10.29
N LEU A 45 -9.26 -3.02 -9.11
CA LEU A 45 -9.97 -1.76 -8.86
C LEU A 45 -9.12 -0.97 -7.88
N THR A 46 -8.86 0.29 -8.22
CA THR A 46 -8.19 1.22 -7.30
C THR A 46 -9.18 2.28 -6.85
N GLY A 47 -8.84 2.96 -5.76
CA GLY A 47 -9.54 4.16 -5.33
C GLY A 47 -8.80 4.80 -4.18
N SER A 48 -8.54 6.11 -4.28
CA SER A 48 -7.85 6.84 -3.21
C SER A 48 -8.73 6.94 -1.97
N SER A 49 -8.32 6.34 -0.86
CA SER A 49 -8.89 6.53 0.49
C SER A 49 -10.42 6.53 0.57
N SER A 50 -11.07 5.70 -0.25
CA SER A 50 -12.52 5.73 -0.40
C SER A 50 -13.19 4.65 0.45
N LEU A 51 -13.71 5.04 1.60
CA LEU A 51 -14.61 4.21 2.40
C LEU A 51 -15.82 3.76 1.55
N GLU A 52 -16.26 4.61 0.63
CA GLU A 52 -17.32 4.33 -0.32
C GLU A 52 -16.95 3.20 -1.29
N LEU A 53 -15.72 3.17 -1.81
CA LEU A 53 -15.20 2.05 -2.61
C LEU A 53 -15.30 0.75 -1.83
N ILE A 54 -14.74 0.73 -0.62
CA ILE A 54 -14.70 -0.46 0.25
C ILE A 54 -16.12 -0.92 0.53
N LYS A 55 -17.03 -0.01 0.88
CA LYS A 55 -18.44 -0.32 1.18
C LYS A 55 -19.13 -0.94 -0.03
N ASN A 56 -19.09 -0.26 -1.19
CA ASN A 56 -19.80 -0.70 -2.38
C ASN A 56 -19.26 -2.04 -2.90
N VAL A 57 -17.94 -2.24 -2.85
CA VAL A 57 -17.27 -3.50 -3.21
C VAL A 57 -17.65 -4.61 -2.22
N SER A 58 -17.64 -4.33 -0.91
CA SER A 58 -18.00 -5.31 0.11
C SER A 58 -19.46 -5.74 0.01
N GLU A 59 -20.39 -4.82 -0.28
CA GLU A 59 -21.81 -5.14 -0.45
C GLU A 59 -22.08 -5.90 -1.76
N THR A 60 -21.42 -5.51 -2.85
CA THR A 60 -21.72 -6.05 -4.18
C THR A 60 -20.97 -7.34 -4.51
N LEU A 61 -19.69 -7.44 -4.09
CA LEU A 61 -18.74 -8.49 -4.48
C LEU A 61 -18.28 -9.35 -3.29
N ALA A 62 -19.07 -9.42 -2.22
CA ALA A 62 -18.77 -10.20 -1.02
C ALA A 62 -18.28 -11.63 -1.34
N GLY A 63 -17.12 -12.00 -0.82
CA GLY A 63 -16.52 -13.33 -1.01
C GLY A 63 -15.96 -13.60 -2.42
N GLN A 64 -16.01 -12.64 -3.33
CA GLN A 64 -15.44 -12.73 -4.68
C GLN A 64 -14.33 -11.70 -4.94
N VAL A 65 -13.94 -10.95 -3.90
CA VAL A 65 -12.95 -9.87 -3.95
C VAL A 65 -12.03 -9.92 -2.74
N ASP A 66 -10.76 -9.63 -2.97
CA ASP A 66 -9.78 -9.36 -1.93
C ASP A 66 -9.51 -7.85 -1.89
N ILE A 67 -9.47 -7.27 -0.69
CA ILE A 67 -9.23 -5.83 -0.48
C ILE A 67 -7.83 -5.65 0.09
N ILE A 68 -7.04 -4.79 -0.55
CA ILE A 68 -5.69 -4.43 -0.10
C ILE A 68 -5.70 -2.93 0.19
N GLU A 69 -5.44 -2.57 1.44
CA GLU A 69 -5.27 -1.18 1.86
C GLU A 69 -3.79 -0.79 1.76
N LEU A 70 -3.52 0.31 1.03
CA LEU A 70 -2.19 0.89 0.93
C LEU A 70 -2.13 2.17 1.78
N GLY A 71 -1.16 2.23 2.68
CA GLY A 71 -0.84 3.43 3.43
C GLY A 71 -0.18 4.50 2.55
N THR A 72 -0.06 5.71 3.08
CA THR A 72 0.76 6.75 2.44
C THR A 72 2.22 6.35 2.41
N PHE A 73 2.97 6.90 1.46
CA PHE A 73 4.41 6.73 1.44
C PHE A 73 5.05 7.20 2.75
N LYS A 74 5.96 6.38 3.26
CA LYS A 74 6.87 6.76 4.33
C LYS A 74 7.88 7.76 3.78
N THR A 75 8.45 8.57 4.66
CA THR A 75 9.47 9.57 4.30
C THR A 75 10.66 8.92 3.56
N ASN A 76 11.12 7.75 4.01
CA ASN A 76 12.21 7.05 3.34
C ASN A 76 11.81 6.55 1.94
N GLU A 77 10.57 6.13 1.72
CA GLU A 77 10.09 5.74 0.39
C GLU A 77 10.03 6.94 -0.56
N TYR A 78 9.57 8.10 -0.06
CA TYR A 78 9.54 9.35 -0.84
C TYR A 78 10.94 9.80 -1.28
N PHE A 79 11.94 9.69 -0.40
CA PHE A 79 13.32 10.06 -0.69
C PHE A 79 14.17 8.93 -1.29
N GLY A 80 13.60 7.74 -1.53
CA GLY A 80 14.33 6.57 -2.02
C GLY A 80 15.42 6.06 -1.06
N LEU A 81 15.27 6.33 0.24
CA LEU A 81 16.20 5.92 1.28
C LEU A 81 15.86 4.53 1.81
N GLU A 82 16.89 3.79 2.21
CA GLU A 82 16.69 2.53 2.93
C GLU A 82 15.96 2.76 4.26
N LEU A 83 15.32 1.71 4.76
CA LEU A 83 14.73 1.75 6.08
C LEU A 83 15.84 1.98 7.11
N PRO A 84 15.63 2.87 8.09
CA PRO A 84 16.57 3.04 9.19
C PRO A 84 16.91 1.72 9.89
N GLY A 85 18.14 1.60 10.40
CA GLY A 85 18.63 0.38 11.05
C GLY A 85 17.73 -0.11 12.19
N PHE A 86 17.02 0.79 12.87
CA PHE A 86 15.99 0.44 13.86
C PHE A 86 14.93 -0.54 13.33
N TYR A 87 14.49 -0.39 12.08
CA TYR A 87 13.48 -1.27 11.48
C TYR A 87 13.99 -2.68 11.23
N HIS A 88 15.30 -2.93 11.27
CA HIS A 88 15.85 -4.29 11.16
C HIS A 88 15.43 -5.17 12.32
N ILE A 89 15.10 -4.59 13.48
CA ILE A 89 14.58 -5.33 14.63
C ILE A 89 13.28 -6.06 14.26
N PHE A 90 12.44 -5.46 13.42
CA PHE A 90 11.17 -6.07 13.00
C PHE A 90 11.33 -7.09 11.86
N LYS A 91 12.52 -7.18 11.25
CA LYS A 91 12.82 -8.23 10.26
C LYS A 91 13.18 -9.57 10.94
N GLN A 92 13.37 -9.58 12.26
CA GLN A 92 13.71 -10.75 13.05
C GLN A 92 12.56 -11.12 14.01
N LYS A 93 12.53 -12.36 14.48
CA LYS A 93 11.54 -12.79 15.47
C LYS A 93 11.80 -12.03 16.78
N ILE A 94 10.79 -11.33 17.30
CA ILE A 94 10.91 -10.58 18.55
C ILE A 94 11.20 -11.55 19.70
N THR A 95 12.38 -11.43 20.30
CA THR A 95 12.84 -12.21 21.48
C THR A 95 12.72 -11.40 22.77
N GLU A 96 12.90 -12.04 23.93
CA GLU A 96 12.97 -11.31 25.21
C GLU A 96 14.12 -10.30 25.25
N GLU A 97 15.26 -10.63 24.64
CA GLU A 97 16.39 -9.72 24.45
C GLU A 97 15.99 -8.48 23.63
N THR A 98 15.20 -8.67 22.56
CA THR A 98 14.64 -7.56 21.77
C THR A 98 13.74 -6.67 22.63
N LYS A 99 12.93 -7.26 23.50
CA LYS A 99 12.06 -6.51 24.43
C LYS A 99 12.88 -5.73 25.46
N GLU A 100 13.99 -6.26 25.93
CA GLU A 100 14.89 -5.56 26.85
C GLU A 100 15.55 -4.35 26.19
N VAL A 101 16.05 -4.50 24.96
CA VAL A 101 16.61 -3.39 24.16
C VAL A 101 15.57 -2.28 23.94
N LEU A 102 14.32 -2.65 23.62
CA LEU A 102 13.22 -1.70 23.45
C LEU A 102 12.85 -0.99 24.76
N LYS A 103 12.89 -1.68 25.91
CA LYS A 103 12.64 -1.09 27.23
C LYS A 103 13.75 -0.14 27.68
N GLN A 104 14.99 -0.40 27.28
CA GLN A 104 16.15 0.43 27.61
C GLN A 104 16.24 1.70 26.77
N HIS A 105 15.64 1.69 25.57
CA HIS A 105 15.37 2.92 24.82
C HIS A 105 14.28 3.71 25.55
N LYS A 106 14.67 4.47 26.57
CA LYS A 106 13.87 5.62 27.00
C LYS A 106 13.72 6.50 25.77
N THR A 107 12.51 6.58 25.23
CA THR A 107 12.16 7.70 24.37
C THR A 107 12.44 8.94 25.21
N SER A 108 13.54 9.63 24.93
CA SER A 108 13.70 10.99 25.40
C SER A 108 12.43 11.69 24.95
N THR A 109 11.60 12.07 25.92
CA THR A 109 10.44 12.95 25.75
C THR A 109 10.95 14.34 25.38
N THR A 110 11.72 14.42 24.30
CA THR A 110 12.04 15.62 23.58
C THR A 110 11.10 15.56 22.40
N SER A 111 9.91 16.14 22.61
CA SER A 111 8.98 16.67 21.60
C SER A 111 8.84 15.83 20.33
N LYS A 112 7.62 15.37 20.02
CA LYS A 112 7.16 14.59 18.82
C LYS A 112 7.79 14.91 17.43
N ILE A 113 8.63 15.92 17.33
CA ILE A 113 9.36 16.41 16.16
C ILE A 113 10.78 15.79 16.04
N SER A 114 11.41 15.31 17.12
CA SER A 114 12.86 15.06 17.20
C SER A 114 13.44 13.99 16.25
N LEU A 115 12.83 12.81 16.13
CA LEU A 115 13.42 11.71 15.36
C LEU A 115 13.31 11.94 13.85
N THR A 116 12.16 12.38 13.35
CA THR A 116 11.98 12.71 11.93
C THR A 116 12.89 13.87 11.52
N PHE A 117 13.08 14.88 12.38
CA PHE A 117 14.01 15.99 12.14
C PHE A 117 15.47 15.52 12.03
N TYR A 118 15.90 14.63 12.92
CA TYR A 118 17.27 14.13 12.92
C TYR A 118 17.57 13.34 11.63
N TYR A 119 16.65 12.46 11.22
CA TYR A 119 16.78 11.73 9.95
C TYR A 119 16.77 12.64 8.72
N ILE A 120 15.94 13.70 8.70
CA ILE A 120 15.93 14.65 7.58
C ILE A 120 17.24 15.46 7.53
N GLN A 121 17.78 15.87 8.67
CA GLN A 121 19.05 16.61 8.73
C GLN A 121 20.26 15.76 8.33
N GLU A 122 20.31 14.50 8.78
CA GLU A 122 21.44 13.58 8.54
C GLU A 122 21.51 13.10 7.09
N TYR A 123 20.36 12.88 6.42
CA TYR A 123 20.32 12.29 5.09
C TYR A 123 19.99 13.27 3.96
N LEU A 124 19.37 14.42 4.24
CA LEU A 124 18.88 15.34 3.20
C LEU A 124 19.56 16.70 3.20
N HIS A 125 20.56 16.94 4.06
CA HIS A 125 21.34 18.18 4.13
C HIS A 125 20.51 19.48 4.12
N PHE A 126 19.30 19.47 4.68
CA PHE A 126 18.46 20.67 4.75
C PHE A 126 19.01 21.68 5.76
N SER A 127 19.06 22.96 5.41
CA SER A 127 19.40 24.02 6.37
C SER A 127 18.26 24.23 7.36
N LYS A 128 18.56 24.70 8.57
CA LYS A 128 17.55 25.00 9.63
C LYS A 128 16.40 25.92 9.17
N ASN A 129 16.59 26.65 8.07
CA ASN A 129 15.63 27.61 7.54
C ASN A 129 14.68 27.03 6.46
N ASP A 130 14.86 25.77 6.06
CA ASP A 130 14.12 25.16 4.94
C ASP A 130 12.97 24.24 5.39
N LEU A 131 12.68 24.18 6.69
CA LEU A 131 11.75 23.20 7.26
C LEU A 131 10.31 23.74 7.34
N PHE A 132 9.46 23.24 6.46
CA PHE A 132 8.00 23.38 6.57
C PHE A 132 7.46 22.40 7.63
N TYR A 133 6.71 22.92 8.60
CA TYR A 133 5.92 22.12 9.53
C TYR A 133 4.59 21.75 8.85
N PHE A 134 4.33 20.46 8.68
CA PHE A 134 3.00 19.90 8.46
C PHE A 134 2.51 19.24 9.75
#